data_AF-A0A8H6XUL4-F1
#
_entry.id   AF-A0A8H6XUL4-F1
#
_cell.length_a   1.000
_cell.length_b   1.000
_cell.length_c   1.000
_cell.angle_alpha   90.00
_cell.angle_beta   90.00
_cell.angle_gamma   90.00
#
_symmetry.space_group_name_H-M   'P 1'
#
loop_
_entity.id
_entity.type
_entity.pdbx_description
1 polymer ?
#
loop_
_entity_poly.entity_id
_entity_poly.type
_entity_poly.pdbx_seq_one_letter_code
_entity_poly.pdbx_strand_id
1 'polypeptide(L)'
;MFSSVLRAFIFAVFALSVSAQTNIYSNVRLISDVQEPFVEYCLAAESDTDGAAAVVVPCSTPGSSDVNWSVPEPVNGVFPAGPIETTDGLLCITIPAGVVGSGIQLAVKTCTGEQDQQWQITGNAQWQVAGDPEAFCITIPGVDGYEPIPNPTVVELQPCAAIDTALSAAQNFAISFNS
;
A
#
# COMPACT_ATOMS: atom_id res chain seq x y z
N MET A 1 12.91 22.93 62.53
CA MET A 1 14.08 23.68 62.04
C MET A 1 14.68 22.91 60.87
N PHE A 2 14.92 23.63 59.76
CA PHE A 2 15.61 23.25 58.50
C PHE A 2 16.90 22.41 58.75
N SER A 3 17.50 21.61 57.85
CA SER A 3 17.74 21.78 56.40
C SER A 3 18.51 20.55 55.83
N SER A 4 18.23 20.19 54.55
CA SER A 4 19.15 19.77 53.45
C SER A 4 20.10 18.56 53.62
N VAL A 5 20.36 17.67 52.66
CA VAL A 5 20.85 17.82 51.26
C VAL A 5 20.65 16.44 50.56
N LEU A 6 19.79 16.25 49.55
CA LEU A 6 19.99 16.35 48.08
C LEU A 6 21.25 15.65 47.49
N ARG A 7 21.08 14.50 46.80
CA ARG A 7 21.79 14.04 45.56
C ARG A 7 21.36 12.59 45.24
N ALA A 8 20.47 12.37 44.28
CA ALA A 8 20.72 12.25 42.83
C ALA A 8 21.14 10.83 42.42
N PHE A 9 20.22 10.09 41.78
CA PHE A 9 20.40 9.05 40.74
C PHE A 9 18.96 8.68 40.29
N ILE A 10 18.23 9.54 39.60
CA ILE A 10 18.14 9.66 38.13
C ILE A 10 18.21 8.30 37.40
N PHE A 11 16.99 7.82 37.08
CA PHE A 11 16.53 7.31 35.78
C PHE A 11 17.50 6.54 34.88
N ALA A 12 17.21 5.25 34.69
CA ALA A 12 17.22 4.62 33.36
C ALA A 12 16.46 3.28 33.43
N VAL A 13 15.14 3.31 33.56
CA VAL A 13 14.34 2.21 33.04
C VAL A 13 14.23 2.49 31.54
N PHE A 14 15.15 1.92 30.77
CA PHE A 14 15.00 1.81 29.32
C PHE A 14 13.75 0.96 29.08
N ALA A 15 12.62 1.63 28.89
CA ALA A 15 11.47 1.01 28.26
C ALA A 15 11.89 0.71 26.82
N LEU A 16 12.32 -0.53 26.57
CA LEU A 16 12.24 -1.13 25.25
C LEU A 16 10.75 -1.25 24.93
N SER A 17 10.14 -0.16 24.47
CA SER A 17 8.90 -0.25 23.71
C SER A 17 9.29 -0.89 22.39
N VAL A 18 9.28 -2.22 22.35
CA VAL A 18 9.06 -2.94 21.11
C VAL A 18 7.64 -2.55 20.72
N SER A 19 7.52 -1.50 19.91
CA SER A 19 6.31 -1.22 19.16
C SER A 19 6.16 -2.40 18.21
N ALA A 20 5.48 -3.45 18.65
CA ALA A 20 4.92 -4.44 17.73
C ALA A 20 3.88 -3.67 16.93
N GLN A 21 4.31 -3.14 15.78
CA GLN A 21 3.40 -2.54 14.82
C GLN A 21 2.58 -3.71 14.30
N THR A 22 1.34 -3.80 14.79
CA THR A 22 0.39 -4.78 14.30
C THR A 22 0.03 -4.37 12.88
N ASN A 23 0.19 -5.29 11.94
CA ASN A 23 -0.18 -5.09 10.55
C ASN A 23 -1.61 -5.58 10.35
N ILE A 24 -2.38 -4.89 9.51
CA ILE A 24 -3.67 -5.43 9.06
C ILE A 24 -3.44 -6.24 7.79
N TYR A 25 -3.91 -7.48 7.82
CA TYR A 25 -3.91 -8.37 6.67
C TYR A 25 -5.23 -8.24 5.91
N SER A 26 -5.15 -7.91 4.63
CA SER A 26 -6.33 -7.77 3.77
C SER A 26 -5.94 -7.90 2.30
N ASN A 27 -6.87 -8.40 1.49
CA ASN A 27 -6.75 -8.23 0.05
C ASN A 27 -6.93 -6.74 -0.26
N VAL A 28 -5.93 -6.12 -0.89
CA VAL A 28 -6.10 -4.80 -1.51
C VAL A 28 -7.01 -5.01 -2.72
N ARG A 29 -8.30 -4.70 -2.50
CA ARG A 29 -9.39 -4.94 -3.46
C ARG A 29 -9.65 -3.66 -4.25
N LEU A 30 -10.09 -3.85 -5.47
CA LEU A 30 -10.60 -2.82 -6.34
C LEU A 30 -12.09 -3.05 -6.52
N ILE A 31 -12.88 -2.13 -6.00
CA ILE A 31 -14.32 -2.16 -6.17
C ILE A 31 -14.65 -1.24 -7.34
N SER A 32 -14.95 -1.82 -8.50
CA SER A 32 -15.63 -1.10 -9.57
C SER A 32 -17.13 -1.13 -9.27
N ASP A 33 -17.71 0.02 -8.93
CA ASP A 33 -19.12 0.14 -8.51
C ASP A 33 -20.11 0.23 -9.69
N VAL A 34 -19.68 -0.16 -10.91
CA VAL A 34 -20.34 0.31 -12.15
C VAL A 34 -20.81 -0.77 -13.11
N GLN A 35 -20.53 -2.06 -12.89
CA GLN A 35 -20.96 -3.05 -13.90
C GLN A 35 -21.25 -4.44 -13.36
N GLU A 36 -22.42 -4.96 -13.76
CA GLU A 36 -22.80 -6.37 -13.65
C GLU A 36 -22.26 -7.17 -14.85
N PRO A 37 -21.59 -8.32 -14.64
CA PRO A 37 -21.28 -8.91 -13.34
C PRO A 37 -20.14 -8.17 -12.65
N PHE A 38 -20.30 -7.90 -11.35
CA PHE A 38 -19.24 -7.29 -10.54
C PHE A 38 -18.02 -8.22 -10.52
N VAL A 39 -16.96 -7.86 -11.24
CA VAL A 39 -15.66 -8.52 -11.15
C VAL A 39 -14.83 -7.76 -10.13
N GLU A 40 -14.52 -8.43 -9.03
CA GLU A 40 -13.61 -7.90 -8.03
C GLU A 40 -12.17 -8.17 -8.46
N TYR A 41 -11.31 -7.16 -8.41
CA TYR A 41 -9.88 -7.28 -8.72
C TYR A 41 -9.04 -7.14 -7.45
N CYS A 42 -7.97 -7.93 -7.37
CA CYS A 42 -7.04 -7.98 -6.26
C CYS A 42 -5.65 -7.60 -6.75
N LEU A 43 -4.91 -6.85 -5.93
CA LEU A 43 -3.48 -6.66 -6.13
C LEU A 43 -2.75 -8.00 -5.94
N ALA A 44 -1.85 -8.32 -6.86
CA ALA A 44 -1.05 -9.53 -6.84
C ALA A 44 0.36 -9.24 -7.38
N ALA A 45 1.24 -10.24 -7.27
CA ALA A 45 2.54 -10.25 -7.91
C ALA A 45 2.51 -11.27 -9.06
N GLU A 46 3.18 -11.00 -10.18
CA GLU A 46 3.31 -11.99 -11.27
C GLU A 46 4.11 -13.23 -10.85
N SER A 47 5.05 -13.07 -9.91
CA SER A 47 5.80 -14.15 -9.26
C SER A 47 6.34 -13.69 -7.90
N ASP A 48 6.90 -14.63 -7.15
CA ASP A 48 7.52 -14.43 -5.83
C ASP A 48 9.00 -13.99 -5.91
N THR A 49 9.44 -13.45 -7.05
CA THR A 49 10.83 -13.06 -7.31
C THR A 49 10.99 -11.55 -7.35
N ASP A 50 12.10 -11.05 -6.81
CA ASP A 50 12.48 -9.64 -6.92
C ASP A 50 12.42 -9.14 -8.37
N GLY A 51 11.72 -8.03 -8.57
CA GLY A 51 11.52 -7.39 -9.87
C GLY A 51 10.32 -7.91 -10.67
N ALA A 52 9.56 -8.88 -10.15
CA ALA A 52 8.30 -9.29 -10.76
C ALA A 52 7.29 -8.13 -10.74
N ALA A 53 6.43 -8.03 -11.76
CA ALA A 53 5.49 -6.92 -11.82
C ALA A 53 4.43 -7.04 -10.71
N ALA A 54 4.07 -5.90 -10.13
CA ALA A 54 2.84 -5.78 -9.37
C ALA A 54 1.69 -5.66 -10.36
N VAL A 55 0.67 -6.50 -10.21
CA VAL A 55 -0.45 -6.61 -11.16
C VAL A 55 -1.77 -6.59 -10.43
N VAL A 56 -2.83 -6.29 -11.17
CA VAL A 56 -4.20 -6.55 -10.78
C VAL A 56 -4.74 -7.71 -11.58
N VAL A 57 -5.44 -8.59 -10.88
CA VAL A 57 -6.05 -9.80 -11.43
C VAL A 57 -7.42 -9.98 -10.78
N PRO A 58 -8.38 -10.67 -11.42
CA PRO A 58 -9.63 -11.01 -10.77
C PRO A 58 -9.37 -11.78 -9.48
N CYS A 59 -9.98 -11.38 -8.36
CA CYS A 59 -9.79 -12.01 -7.05
C CYS A 59 -10.15 -13.50 -7.03
N SER A 60 -10.97 -13.94 -8.00
CA SER A 60 -11.34 -15.35 -8.20
C SER A 60 -10.25 -16.21 -8.84
N THR A 61 -9.12 -15.62 -9.25
CA THR A 61 -7.99 -16.35 -9.84
C THR A 61 -7.30 -17.18 -8.75
N PRO A 62 -7.14 -18.50 -8.91
CA PRO A 62 -6.40 -19.30 -7.93
C PRO A 62 -4.98 -18.77 -7.74
N GLY A 63 -4.55 -18.54 -6.50
CA GLY A 63 -3.25 -17.94 -6.19
C GLY A 63 -3.26 -16.40 -6.11
N SER A 64 -4.25 -15.70 -6.68
CA SER A 64 -4.36 -14.23 -6.49
C SER A 64 -4.95 -13.84 -5.16
N SER A 65 -5.77 -14.71 -4.57
CA SER A 65 -6.27 -14.57 -3.20
C SER A 65 -5.24 -14.94 -2.13
N ASP A 66 -4.09 -15.51 -2.53
CA ASP A 66 -3.03 -15.96 -1.63
C ASP A 66 -2.00 -14.86 -1.37
N VAL A 67 -1.98 -13.81 -2.18
CA VAL A 67 -1.21 -12.58 -1.90
C VAL A 67 -2.06 -11.67 -1.01
N ASN A 68 -2.31 -12.12 0.22
CA ASN A 68 -2.82 -11.21 1.25
C ASN A 68 -1.73 -10.16 1.50
N TRP A 69 -2.09 -8.90 1.31
CA TRP A 69 -1.20 -7.79 1.59
C TRP A 69 -1.40 -7.31 3.03
N SER A 70 -0.31 -6.94 3.64
CA SER A 70 -0.17 -6.31 4.94
C SER A 70 0.08 -4.82 4.72
N VAL A 71 -0.64 -4.02 5.48
CA VAL A 71 -0.46 -2.57 5.52
C VAL A 71 -0.33 -2.12 6.97
N PRO A 72 0.35 -0.98 7.22
CA PRO A 72 0.48 -0.46 8.57
C PRO A 72 -0.89 -0.19 9.19
N GLU A 73 -1.07 -0.56 10.46
CA GLU A 73 -2.29 -0.23 11.18
C GLU A 73 -2.52 1.27 11.32
N PRO A 74 -3.78 1.73 11.21
CA PRO A 74 -4.10 3.12 11.44
C PRO A 74 -3.88 3.48 12.91
N VAL A 75 -3.10 4.52 13.16
CA VAL A 75 -2.89 5.09 14.49
C VAL A 75 -3.83 6.29 14.64
N ASN A 76 -4.78 6.22 15.57
CA ASN A 76 -5.82 7.24 15.75
C ASN A 76 -6.64 7.52 14.47
N GLY A 77 -6.90 6.49 13.66
CA GLY A 77 -7.65 6.61 12.40
C GLY A 77 -6.84 7.18 11.23
N VAL A 78 -5.52 7.35 11.40
CA VAL A 78 -4.61 7.79 10.34
C VAL A 78 -3.65 6.65 10.00
N PHE A 79 -3.63 6.23 8.74
CA PHE A 79 -2.66 5.25 8.25
C PHE A 79 -1.28 5.91 8.19
N PRO A 80 -0.29 5.42 8.95
CA PRO A 80 1.07 5.92 8.82
C PRO A 80 1.65 5.49 7.47
N ALA A 81 2.65 6.23 7.00
CA ALA A 81 3.45 5.78 5.87
C ALA A 81 4.14 4.45 6.22
N GLY A 82 4.15 3.51 5.29
CA GLY A 82 4.79 2.22 5.47
C GLY A 82 4.71 1.34 4.24
N PRO A 83 5.29 0.13 4.31
CA PRO A 83 5.26 -0.81 3.19
C PRO A 83 3.86 -1.38 2.97
N ILE A 84 3.56 -1.64 1.69
CA ILE A 84 2.51 -2.59 1.30
C ILE A 84 3.25 -3.89 1.04
N GLU A 85 3.15 -4.84 1.96
CA GLU A 85 3.97 -6.05 1.98
C GLU A 85 3.13 -7.32 1.92
N THR A 86 3.70 -8.44 1.51
CA THR A 86 3.01 -9.73 1.60
C THR A 86 2.80 -10.11 3.05
N THR A 87 1.82 -10.98 3.34
CA THR A 87 1.48 -11.40 4.71
C THR A 87 2.63 -12.04 5.48
N ASP A 88 3.56 -12.69 4.77
CA ASP A 88 4.79 -13.23 5.34
C ASP A 88 5.91 -12.17 5.54
N GLY A 89 5.66 -10.92 5.14
CA GLY A 89 6.59 -9.78 5.24
C GLY A 89 7.80 -9.90 4.32
N LEU A 90 7.76 -10.79 3.32
CA LEU A 90 8.92 -11.05 2.46
C LEU A 90 9.03 -10.05 1.31
N LEU A 91 7.92 -9.77 0.62
CA LEU A 91 7.89 -8.94 -0.58
C LEU A 91 7.09 -7.67 -0.35
N CYS A 92 7.61 -6.55 -0.85
CA CYS A 92 7.00 -5.24 -0.77
C CYS A 92 6.73 -4.71 -2.17
N ILE A 93 5.63 -3.97 -2.33
CA ILE A 93 5.41 -3.15 -3.53
C ILE A 93 6.50 -2.08 -3.56
N THR A 94 7.21 -2.00 -4.68
CA THR A 94 8.38 -1.14 -4.86
C THR A 94 8.29 -0.36 -6.17
N ILE A 95 8.87 0.84 -6.16
CA ILE A 95 9.13 1.64 -7.35
C ILE A 95 10.47 1.18 -7.93
N PRO A 96 10.52 0.55 -9.12
CA PRO A 96 11.75 0.02 -9.66
C PRO A 96 12.84 1.09 -9.78
N ALA A 97 14.03 0.77 -9.25
CA ALA A 97 15.18 1.67 -9.20
C ALA A 97 14.93 3.03 -8.48
N GLY A 98 13.83 3.15 -7.72
CA GLY A 98 13.44 4.38 -7.02
C GLY A 98 13.07 5.55 -7.94
N VAL A 99 12.81 5.30 -9.23
CA VAL A 99 12.48 6.34 -10.19
C VAL A 99 10.98 6.63 -10.13
N VAL A 100 10.62 7.78 -9.56
CA VAL A 100 9.23 8.24 -9.48
C VAL A 100 8.86 8.98 -10.76
N GLY A 101 7.73 8.64 -11.37
CA GLY A 101 7.23 9.28 -12.58
C GLY A 101 5.94 8.65 -13.12
N SER A 102 5.28 9.34 -14.05
CA SER A 102 4.07 8.85 -14.71
C SER A 102 4.39 7.65 -15.62
N GLY A 103 3.53 6.62 -15.58
CA GLY A 103 3.66 5.40 -16.36
C GLY A 103 4.74 4.43 -15.83
N ILE A 104 5.35 4.71 -14.68
CA ILE A 104 6.31 3.80 -14.06
C ILE A 104 5.55 2.59 -13.53
N GLN A 105 5.82 1.43 -14.11
CA GLN A 105 5.26 0.16 -13.66
C GLN A 105 5.87 -0.24 -12.32
N LEU A 106 5.03 -0.64 -11.38
CA LEU A 106 5.49 -1.09 -10.07
C LEU A 106 5.91 -2.55 -10.11
N ALA A 107 6.84 -2.90 -9.22
CA ALA A 107 7.29 -4.26 -9.04
C ALA A 107 7.10 -4.71 -7.60
N VAL A 108 7.33 -5.99 -7.35
CA VAL A 108 7.58 -6.54 -6.02
C VAL A 108 9.06 -6.77 -5.82
N LYS A 109 9.53 -6.57 -4.60
CA LYS A 109 10.92 -6.83 -4.22
C LYS A 109 10.97 -7.14 -2.73
N THR A 110 11.98 -7.89 -2.33
CA THR A 110 12.31 -8.11 -0.92
C THR A 110 12.19 -6.81 -0.13
N CYS A 111 11.45 -6.87 0.98
CA CYS A 111 11.24 -5.72 1.84
C CYS A 111 12.57 -5.24 2.44
N THR A 112 12.88 -3.97 2.20
CA THR A 112 14.10 -3.29 2.68
C THR A 112 13.79 -2.12 3.61
N GLY A 113 12.55 -1.60 3.57
CA GLY A 113 12.17 -0.38 4.28
C GLY A 113 12.70 0.89 3.61
N GLU A 114 13.24 0.80 2.41
CA GLU A 114 13.68 1.95 1.62
C GLU A 114 12.49 2.81 1.16
N GLN A 115 12.79 4.05 0.77
CA GLN A 115 11.80 5.07 0.41
C GLN A 115 10.94 4.68 -0.79
N ASP A 116 11.50 3.91 -1.72
CA ASP A 116 10.83 3.35 -2.89
C ASP A 116 9.83 2.24 -2.55
N GLN A 117 9.75 1.83 -1.29
CA GLN A 117 8.79 0.87 -0.75
C GLN A 117 7.85 1.49 0.28
N GLN A 118 7.89 2.82 0.49
CA GLN A 118 7.03 3.50 1.45
C GLN A 118 5.83 4.13 0.77
N TRP A 119 4.65 3.76 1.24
CA TRP A 119 3.37 4.20 0.73
C TRP A 119 2.55 4.87 1.84
N GLN A 120 1.77 5.87 1.49
CA GLN A 120 0.85 6.55 2.41
C GLN A 120 -0.54 6.64 1.80
N ILE A 121 -1.57 6.53 2.63
CA ILE A 121 -2.96 6.70 2.18
C ILE A 121 -3.32 8.18 2.25
N THR A 122 -3.85 8.72 1.15
CA THR A 122 -4.37 10.10 1.08
C THR A 122 -5.82 10.16 1.56
N GLY A 123 -6.35 11.38 1.76
CA GLY A 123 -7.73 11.59 2.19
C GLY A 123 -8.81 10.99 1.25
N ASN A 124 -8.44 10.64 0.01
CA ASN A 124 -9.31 9.99 -0.97
C ASN A 124 -9.16 8.45 -0.98
N ALA A 125 -8.51 7.87 0.03
CA ALA A 125 -8.17 6.44 0.09
C ALA A 125 -7.28 5.96 -1.07
N GLN A 126 -6.44 6.85 -1.63
CA GLN A 126 -5.46 6.49 -2.66
C GLN A 126 -4.10 6.22 -2.03
N TRP A 127 -3.37 5.23 -2.57
CA TRP A 127 -1.99 4.96 -2.19
C TRP A 127 -1.03 5.85 -2.95
N GLN A 128 -0.34 6.72 -2.22
CA GLN A 128 0.65 7.66 -2.73
C GLN A 128 2.05 7.24 -2.28
N VAL A 129 3.06 7.57 -3.09
CA VAL A 129 4.46 7.52 -2.66
C VAL A 129 4.64 8.39 -1.41
N ALA A 130 5.13 7.80 -0.32
CA ALA A 130 5.29 8.52 0.94
C ALA A 130 6.33 9.65 0.81
N GLY A 131 6.04 10.82 1.39
CA GLY A 131 6.98 11.94 1.40
C GLY A 131 7.25 12.62 0.05
N ASP A 132 6.55 12.22 -1.02
CA ASP A 132 6.72 12.80 -2.35
C ASP A 132 5.84 14.05 -2.55
N PRO A 133 6.43 15.24 -2.82
CA PRO A 133 5.69 16.48 -3.05
C PRO A 133 4.97 16.55 -4.41
N GLU A 134 5.37 15.75 -5.41
CA GLU A 134 4.72 15.72 -6.73
C GLU A 134 3.48 14.82 -6.74
N ALA A 135 3.31 14.02 -5.67
CA ALA A 135 2.18 13.16 -5.40
C ALA A 135 1.85 12.20 -6.55
N PHE A 136 2.67 11.15 -6.68
CA PHE A 136 2.35 9.99 -7.52
C PHE A 136 1.58 8.93 -6.74
N CYS A 137 0.55 8.37 -7.37
CA CYS A 137 -0.33 7.37 -6.81
C CYS A 137 -0.31 6.08 -7.65
N ILE A 138 -0.55 4.95 -6.98
CA ILE A 138 -0.75 3.66 -7.64
C ILE A 138 -2.05 3.70 -8.46
N THR A 139 -1.99 3.32 -9.72
CA THR A 139 -3.15 3.24 -10.62
C THR A 139 -3.10 2.00 -11.50
N ILE A 140 -4.21 1.75 -12.20
CA ILE A 140 -4.33 0.75 -13.25
C ILE A 140 -4.40 1.50 -14.60
N PRO A 141 -3.50 1.20 -15.56
CA PRO A 141 -3.53 1.83 -16.86
C PRO A 141 -4.79 1.44 -17.65
N GLY A 142 -5.33 2.39 -18.41
CA GLY A 142 -6.31 2.10 -19.45
C GLY A 142 -7.71 1.70 -18.99
N VAL A 143 -8.08 1.95 -17.73
CA VAL A 143 -9.45 1.73 -17.26
C VAL A 143 -10.24 3.02 -17.35
N ASP A 144 -11.22 3.07 -18.26
CA ASP A 144 -12.14 4.18 -18.47
C ASP A 144 -13.55 3.89 -17.92
N GLY A 145 -13.67 2.82 -17.11
CA GLY A 145 -14.88 2.48 -16.35
C GLY A 145 -15.92 1.64 -17.10
N TYR A 146 -15.66 1.24 -18.35
CA TYR A 146 -16.65 0.50 -19.17
C TYR A 146 -16.17 -0.83 -19.76
N GLU A 147 -14.87 -1.12 -19.71
CA GLU A 147 -14.32 -2.40 -20.18
C GLU A 147 -13.75 -3.26 -19.03
N PRO A 148 -13.85 -4.60 -19.12
CA PRO A 148 -13.14 -5.49 -18.20
C PRO A 148 -11.64 -5.22 -18.26
N ILE A 149 -11.00 -5.15 -17.09
CA ILE A 149 -9.55 -4.97 -16.98
C ILE A 149 -8.86 -6.22 -17.54
N PRO A 150 -7.89 -6.09 -18.46
CA PRO A 150 -7.10 -7.23 -18.93
C PRO A 150 -6.47 -8.00 -17.76
N ASN A 151 -6.35 -9.32 -17.89
CA ASN A 151 -5.79 -10.18 -16.84
C ASN A 151 -4.51 -10.88 -17.33
N PRO A 152 -3.33 -10.65 -16.71
CA PRO A 152 -3.05 -9.63 -15.69
C PRO A 152 -2.91 -8.22 -16.29
N THR A 153 -3.13 -7.18 -15.47
CA THR A 153 -2.77 -5.79 -15.82
C THR A 153 -1.74 -5.27 -14.84
N VAL A 154 -0.63 -4.74 -15.34
CA VAL A 154 0.44 -4.15 -14.52
C VAL A 154 -0.03 -2.83 -13.91
N VAL A 155 0.21 -2.63 -12.61
CA VAL A 155 -0.07 -1.36 -11.95
C VAL A 155 1.07 -0.37 -12.21
N GLU A 156 0.74 0.91 -12.29
CA GLU A 156 1.70 1.97 -12.57
C GLU A 156 1.52 3.17 -11.65
N LEU A 157 2.51 4.06 -11.65
CA LEU A 157 2.40 5.37 -11.04
C LEU A 157 1.77 6.37 -12.00
N GLN A 158 0.83 7.15 -11.51
CA GLN A 158 0.33 8.34 -12.18
C GLN A 158 0.26 9.51 -11.18
N PRO A 159 0.32 10.77 -11.64
CA PRO A 159 0.04 11.90 -10.78
C PRO A 159 -1.33 11.70 -10.11
N CYS A 160 -1.42 11.80 -8.78
CA CYS A 160 -2.67 11.57 -8.05
C CYS A 160 -3.82 12.45 -8.58
N ALA A 161 -3.50 13.69 -8.98
CA ALA A 161 -4.45 14.62 -9.58
C ALA A 161 -5.03 14.15 -10.94
N ALA A 162 -4.30 13.32 -11.70
CA ALA A 162 -4.80 12.74 -12.94
C ALA A 162 -5.85 11.64 -12.67
N ILE A 163 -5.73 10.96 -11.53
CA ILE A 163 -6.66 9.92 -11.11
C ILE A 163 -8.00 10.57 -10.71
N ASP A 164 -7.98 11.69 -9.97
CA ASP A 164 -9.18 12.43 -9.55
C ASP A 164 -10.05 12.93 -10.73
N THR A 165 -9.46 13.14 -11.91
CA THR A 165 -10.21 13.55 -13.12
C THR A 165 -10.82 12.38 -13.90
N ALA A 166 -10.37 11.15 -13.68
CA ALA A 166 -10.94 9.91 -14.23
C ALA A 166 -11.93 9.24 -13.25
N LEU A 167 -11.98 9.72 -12.01
CA LEU A 167 -12.67 9.12 -10.86
C LEU A 167 -14.06 9.72 -10.60
N SER A 168 -15.03 9.42 -11.46
CA SER A 168 -16.45 9.49 -11.03
C SER A 168 -17.07 8.13 -10.73
N ALA A 169 -16.36 7.00 -10.95
CA ALA A 169 -16.99 5.70 -10.68
C ALA A 169 -16.11 4.43 -10.48
N ALA A 170 -14.82 4.37 -10.86
CA ALA A 170 -14.18 3.04 -11.09
C ALA A 170 -12.82 2.72 -10.45
N GLN A 171 -12.13 3.64 -9.75
CA GLN A 171 -10.73 3.38 -9.30
C GLN A 171 -10.43 3.77 -7.84
N ASN A 172 -11.30 3.40 -6.91
CA ASN A 172 -10.87 3.40 -5.51
C ASN A 172 -10.21 2.05 -5.23
N PHE A 173 -8.87 2.02 -5.15
CA PHE A 173 -8.13 0.96 -4.47
C PHE A 173 -8.50 1.00 -2.99
N ALA A 174 -9.68 0.49 -2.67
CA ALA A 174 -10.17 0.42 -1.31
C ALA A 174 -9.61 -0.85 -0.66
N ILE A 175 -8.86 -0.68 0.41
CA ILE A 175 -8.55 -1.81 1.28
C ILE A 175 -9.88 -2.28 1.87
N SER A 176 -10.38 -3.43 1.42
CA SER A 176 -11.52 -4.07 2.05
C SER A 176 -10.99 -5.10 3.05
N PHE A 177 -11.03 -4.68 4.31
CA PHE A 177 -10.69 -5.52 5.45
C PHE A 177 -11.70 -6.66 5.53
N ASN A 178 -11.24 -7.91 5.40
CA ASN A 178 -12.07 -9.06 5.76
C ASN A 178 -12.20 -9.03 7.29
N SER A 179 -13.38 -8.68 7.79
CA SER A 179 -13.78 -8.89 9.18
C SER A 179 -14.16 -10.34 9.43
#